data_AF-A0A7V2IL74-F1
#
_entry.id   AF-A0A7V2IL74-F1
#
_cell.length_a   1.000
_cell.length_b   1.000
_cell.length_c   1.000
_cell.angle_alpha   90.00
_cell.angle_beta   90.00
_cell.angle_gamma   90.00
#
_symmetry.space_group_name_H-M   'P 1'
#
loop_
_entity.id
_entity.type
_entity.pdbx_description
1 polymer ?
#
loop_
_entity_poly.entity_id
_entity_poly.type
_entity_poly.pdbx_seq_one_letter_code
_entity_poly.pdbx_strand_id
1 'polypeptide(L)'
;MSAEAERGAVDVEALAAASLGQLVEYLELLLTRQLERLRRYDLDGAIVLAEEADKVGAALARNRVLEDPAFAEPRRRIQQLYRELDLVLASERAQVADKLQAIRKGIRTLSAYADNG
;
A
#
# COMPACT_ATOMS: atom_id res chain seq x y z
N MET A 1 -9.59 31.99 36.40
CA MET A 1 -9.07 30.65 36.05
C MET A 1 -10.17 29.91 35.32
N SER A 2 -10.12 29.80 33.99
CA SER A 2 -10.85 28.81 33.16
C SER A 2 -10.59 29.15 31.69
N ALA A 3 -9.40 28.81 31.18
CA ALA A 3 -9.09 28.89 29.74
C ALA A 3 -7.95 27.94 29.29
N GLU A 4 -7.49 27.01 30.14
CA GLU A 4 -6.29 26.20 29.84
C GLU A 4 -6.57 24.70 29.68
N ALA A 5 -7.81 24.24 29.83
CA ALA A 5 -8.14 22.81 29.72
C ALA A 5 -8.34 22.32 28.27
N GLU A 6 -8.42 23.22 27.27
CA GLU A 6 -8.72 22.86 25.87
C GLU A 6 -7.48 22.71 24.97
N ARG A 7 -6.27 23.04 25.45
CA ARG A 7 -5.02 22.95 24.65
C ARG A 7 -4.25 21.64 24.79
N GLY A 8 -4.72 20.70 25.62
CA GLY A 8 -4.01 19.45 25.91
C GLY A 8 -4.30 18.31 24.94
N ALA A 9 -5.41 18.36 24.22
CA ALA A 9 -5.69 17.50 23.08
C ALA A 9 -5.07 18.16 21.84
N VAL A 10 -3.73 18.17 21.75
CA VAL A 10 -3.09 18.23 20.44
C VAL A 10 -3.69 17.07 19.67
N ASP A 11 -4.56 17.41 18.72
CA ASP A 11 -5.58 16.58 18.11
C ASP A 11 -5.02 15.19 17.75
N VAL A 12 -5.18 14.25 18.69
CA VAL A 12 -4.56 12.91 18.61
C VAL A 12 -5.14 12.16 17.41
N GLU A 13 -6.39 12.46 17.07
CA GLU A 13 -7.05 11.99 15.87
C GLU A 13 -6.44 12.62 14.61
N ALA A 14 -6.13 13.92 14.60
CA ALA A 14 -5.40 14.53 13.49
C ALA A 14 -3.96 14.01 13.35
N LEU A 15 -3.25 13.74 14.45
CA LEU A 15 -1.91 13.11 14.41
C LEU A 15 -1.99 11.67 13.91
N ALA A 16 -2.98 10.91 14.37
CA ALA A 16 -3.24 9.56 13.87
C ALA A 16 -3.58 9.61 12.37
N ALA A 17 -4.49 10.49 11.95
CA ALA A 17 -4.86 10.66 10.54
C ALA A 17 -3.67 11.10 9.68
N ALA A 18 -2.81 12.00 10.18
CA ALA A 18 -1.57 12.39 9.50
C ALA A 18 -0.60 11.20 9.38
N SER A 19 -0.46 10.39 10.44
CA SER A 19 0.38 9.19 10.41
C SER A 19 -0.16 8.11 9.46
N LEU A 20 -1.49 7.99 9.34
CA LEU A 20 -2.13 7.10 8.38
C LEU A 20 -1.97 7.62 6.94
N GLY A 21 -2.09 8.92 6.72
CA GLY A 21 -1.80 9.56 5.45
C GLY A 21 -0.36 9.34 5.00
N GLN A 22 0.60 9.48 5.91
CA GLN A 22 2.01 9.16 5.65
C GLN A 22 2.22 7.69 5.27
N LEU A 23 1.52 6.75 5.91
CA LEU A 23 1.60 5.34 5.55
C LEU A 23 0.99 5.05 4.16
N VAL A 24 -0.07 5.76 3.78
CA VAL A 24 -0.67 5.67 2.45
C VAL A 24 0.28 6.20 1.38
N GLU A 25 0.87 7.38 1.60
CA GLU A 25 1.90 7.94 0.70
C GLU A 25 3.12 7.03 0.60
N TYR A 26 3.53 6.44 1.74
CA TYR A 26 4.64 5.49 1.76
C TYR A 26 4.33 4.23 0.94
N LEU A 27 3.10 3.71 1.04
CA LEU A 27 2.66 2.58 0.22
C LEU A 27 2.68 2.93 -1.28
N GLU A 28 2.18 4.10 -1.67
CA GLU A 28 2.25 4.56 -3.06
C GLU A 28 3.69 4.63 -3.57
N LEU A 29 4.62 5.14 -2.76
CA LEU A 29 6.04 5.21 -3.09
C LEU A 29 6.66 3.81 -3.26
N LEU A 30 6.37 2.87 -2.36
CA LEU A 30 6.87 1.50 -2.42
C LEU A 30 6.41 0.80 -3.70
N LEU A 31 5.12 0.91 -4.04
CA LEU A 31 4.55 0.31 -5.24
C LEU A 31 5.12 0.92 -6.52
N THR A 32 5.31 2.24 -6.55
CA THR A 32 5.95 2.94 -7.67
C THR A 32 7.38 2.44 -7.88
N ARG A 33 8.18 2.37 -6.80
CA ARG A 33 9.57 1.87 -6.87
C ARG A 33 9.62 0.39 -7.26
N GLN A 34 8.67 -0.42 -6.81
CA GLN A 34 8.59 -1.82 -7.19
C GLN A 34 8.36 -1.95 -8.70
N LEU A 35 7.47 -1.14 -9.27
CA LEU A 35 7.22 -1.10 -10.71
C LEU A 35 8.48 -0.67 -11.49
N GLU A 36 9.20 0.36 -11.02
CA GLU A 36 10.46 0.81 -11.62
C GLU A 36 11.53 -0.30 -11.61
N ARG A 37 11.66 -1.03 -10.51
CA ARG A 37 12.62 -2.14 -10.41
C ARG A 37 12.26 -3.32 -11.30
N LEU A 38 10.98 -3.69 -11.37
CA LEU A 38 10.50 -4.72 -12.30
C LEU A 38 10.79 -4.34 -13.76
N ARG A 39 10.54 -3.08 -14.15
CA ARG A 39 10.89 -2.58 -15.50
C ARG A 39 12.39 -2.61 -15.81
N ARG A 40 13.24 -2.60 -14.78
CA ARG A 40 14.71 -2.69 -14.89
C ARG A 40 15.22 -4.12 -14.73
N TYR A 41 14.34 -5.13 -14.63
CA TYR A 41 14.68 -6.53 -14.34
C TYR A 41 15.42 -6.73 -12.99
N ASP A 42 15.35 -5.76 -12.08
CA ASP A 42 15.85 -5.90 -10.71
C ASP A 42 14.79 -6.63 -9.86
N LEU A 43 14.68 -7.93 -10.09
CA LEU A 43 13.66 -8.77 -9.46
C LEU A 43 13.89 -8.94 -7.96
N ASP A 44 15.14 -9.05 -7.53
CA ASP A 44 15.47 -9.21 -6.12
C ASP A 44 15.14 -7.93 -5.35
N GLY A 45 15.47 -6.75 -5.91
CA GLY A 45 15.06 -5.48 -5.36
C GLY A 45 13.55 -5.25 -5.36
N ALA A 46 12.84 -5.74 -6.38
CA ALA A 46 11.38 -5.68 -6.43
C ALA A 46 10.72 -6.56 -5.36
N ILE A 47 11.30 -7.72 -5.03
CA ILE A 47 10.79 -8.61 -3.97
C ILE A 47 10.91 -7.95 -2.61
N VAL A 48 12.05 -7.33 -2.29
CA VAL A 48 12.25 -6.63 -1.01
C VAL A 48 11.18 -5.53 -0.82
N LEU A 49 10.92 -4.75 -1.88
CA LEU A 49 9.88 -3.72 -1.85
C LEU A 49 8.47 -4.31 -1.73
N ALA A 50 8.22 -5.48 -2.32
CA ALA A 50 6.93 -6.17 -2.22
C ALA A 50 6.65 -6.62 -0.78
N GLU A 51 7.64 -7.19 -0.09
CA GLU A 51 7.52 -7.60 1.32
C GLU A 51 7.27 -6.42 2.25
N GLU A 52 7.88 -5.27 1.96
CA GLU A 52 7.65 -4.05 2.71
C GLU A 52 6.26 -3.45 2.44
N ALA A 53 5.85 -3.42 1.17
CA ALA A 53 4.52 -2.98 0.76
C ALA A 53 3.41 -3.86 1.38
N ASP A 54 3.65 -5.16 1.54
CA ASP A 54 2.70 -6.09 2.17
C ASP A 54 2.50 -5.76 3.66
N LYS A 55 3.58 -5.45 4.39
CA LYS A 55 3.49 -5.04 5.81
C LYS A 55 2.70 -3.74 5.97
N VAL A 56 2.97 -2.75 5.12
CA VAL A 56 2.30 -1.45 5.15
C VAL A 56 0.84 -1.60 4.74
N GLY A 57 0.56 -2.34 3.66
CA GLY A 57 -0.79 -2.64 3.20
C GLY A 57 -1.62 -3.38 4.25
N ALA A 58 -1.04 -4.37 4.94
CA ALA A 58 -1.69 -5.07 6.04
C ALA A 58 -1.97 -4.17 7.25
N ALA A 59 -1.14 -3.17 7.51
CA ALA A 59 -1.40 -2.18 8.57
C ALA A 59 -2.55 -1.23 8.18
N LEU A 60 -2.57 -0.76 6.93
CA LEU A 60 -3.65 0.09 6.41
C LEU A 60 -4.99 -0.64 6.35
N ALA A 61 -4.99 -1.91 5.94
CA ALA A 61 -6.19 -2.74 5.89
C ALA A 61 -6.77 -3.01 7.29
N ARG A 62 -5.92 -3.34 8.26
CA ARG A 62 -6.35 -3.55 9.67
C ARG A 62 -7.04 -2.34 10.27
N ASN A 63 -6.60 -1.14 9.88
CA ASN A 63 -7.17 0.12 10.34
C ASN A 63 -8.29 0.66 9.43
N ARG A 64 -8.69 -0.10 8.39
CA ARG A 64 -9.71 0.30 7.40
C ARG A 64 -9.47 1.67 6.77
N VAL A 65 -8.21 2.10 6.70
CA VAL A 65 -7.83 3.45 6.25
C VAL A 65 -8.27 3.71 4.82
N LEU A 66 -8.13 2.70 3.96
CA LEU A 66 -8.51 2.81 2.56
C LEU A 66 -10.03 2.75 2.36
N GLU A 67 -10.83 2.37 3.36
CA GLU A 67 -12.29 2.41 3.29
C GLU A 67 -12.84 3.82 3.55
N ASP A 68 -12.08 4.65 4.27
CA ASP A 68 -12.44 6.04 4.54
C ASP A 68 -12.47 6.88 3.24
N PRO A 69 -13.57 7.61 2.96
CA PRO A 69 -13.70 8.49 1.80
C PRO A 69 -12.57 9.51 1.65
N ALA A 70 -11.94 9.95 2.75
CA ALA A 70 -10.80 10.88 2.73
C ALA A 70 -9.60 10.33 1.94
N PHE A 71 -9.47 9.00 1.85
CA PHE A 71 -8.41 8.32 1.11
C PHE A 71 -8.90 7.71 -0.21
N ALA A 72 -10.05 8.11 -0.74
CA ALA A 72 -10.60 7.57 -1.98
C ALA A 72 -9.68 7.76 -3.19
N GLU A 73 -9.06 8.94 -3.32
CA GLU A 73 -8.10 9.23 -4.40
C GLU A 73 -6.80 8.42 -4.26
N PRO A 74 -6.13 8.41 -3.08
CA PRO A 74 -5.01 7.49 -2.84
C PRO A 74 -5.35 6.02 -3.11
N ARG A 75 -6.53 5.54 -2.67
CA ARG A 75 -7.00 4.18 -2.93
C ARG A 75 -7.05 3.88 -4.43
N ARG A 76 -7.58 4.80 -5.25
CA ARG A 76 -7.62 4.64 -6.71
C ARG A 76 -6.22 4.51 -7.29
N ARG A 77 -5.28 5.36 -6.87
CA ARG A 77 -3.88 5.30 -7.33
C ARG A 77 -3.20 3.99 -6.94
N ILE A 78 -3.34 3.55 -5.69
CA ILE A 78 -2.82 2.28 -5.20
C ILE A 78 -3.38 1.10 -6.02
N GLN A 79 -4.69 1.09 -6.28
CA GLN A 79 -5.32 0.05 -7.09
C GLN A 79 -4.80 0.04 -8.53
N GLN A 80 -4.56 1.22 -9.12
CA GLN A 80 -3.96 1.32 -10.46
C GLN A 80 -2.54 0.76 -10.47
N LEU A 81 -1.71 1.11 -9.47
CA LEU A 81 -0.35 0.60 -9.35
C LEU A 81 -0.32 -0.93 -9.22
N TYR A 82 -1.22 -1.52 -8.43
CA TYR A 82 -1.35 -2.97 -8.34
C TYR A 82 -1.73 -3.62 -9.69
N ARG A 83 -2.66 -3.02 -10.45
CA ARG A 83 -3.02 -3.52 -11.79
C ARG A 83 -1.84 -3.45 -12.75
N GLU A 84 -1.08 -2.37 -12.72
CA GLU A 84 0.13 -2.22 -13.55
C GLU A 84 1.21 -3.25 -13.16
N LEU A 85 1.41 -3.47 -11.86
CA LEU A 85 2.29 -4.52 -11.36
C LEU A 85 1.83 -5.89 -11.87
N ASP A 86 0.55 -6.23 -11.75
CA ASP A 86 0.00 -7.50 -12.26
C ASP A 86 0.20 -7.68 -13.76
N LEU A 87 0.04 -6.61 -14.56
CA LEU A 87 0.28 -6.65 -16.00
C LEU A 87 1.75 -6.89 -16.35
N VAL A 88 2.66 -6.17 -15.71
CA VAL A 88 4.11 -6.37 -15.88
C VAL A 88 4.49 -7.79 -15.47
N LEU A 89 4.01 -8.23 -14.31
CA LEU A 89 4.21 -9.59 -13.81
C LEU A 89 3.63 -10.65 -14.74
N ALA A 90 2.51 -10.40 -15.41
CA ALA A 90 1.94 -11.29 -16.40
C ALA A 90 2.74 -11.31 -17.71
N SER A 91 3.32 -10.19 -18.15
CA SER A 91 4.20 -10.16 -19.32
C SER A 91 5.54 -10.87 -19.07
N GLU A 92 6.06 -10.81 -17.83
CA GLU A 92 7.29 -11.50 -17.42
C GLU A 92 7.13 -13.04 -17.23
N ARG A 93 5.89 -13.58 -17.24
CA ARG A 93 5.61 -15.03 -17.12
C ARG A 93 6.24 -15.88 -18.22
N ALA A 94 6.74 -15.29 -19.31
CA ALA A 94 7.51 -16.03 -20.30
C ALA A 94 8.92 -16.42 -19.81
N GLN A 95 9.47 -15.77 -18.77
CA GLN A 95 10.86 -16.00 -18.33
C GLN A 95 11.05 -16.32 -16.83
N VAL A 96 10.15 -15.95 -15.89
CA VAL A 96 10.44 -16.13 -14.44
C VAL A 96 9.23 -16.59 -13.62
N ALA A 97 8.89 -17.89 -13.67
CA ALA A 97 7.66 -18.41 -13.04
C ALA A 97 7.67 -18.48 -11.49
N ASP A 98 8.80 -18.78 -10.86
CA ASP A 98 8.84 -19.14 -9.44
C ASP A 98 8.83 -17.94 -8.48
N LYS A 99 9.58 -16.87 -8.80
CA LYS A 99 9.64 -15.64 -7.98
C LYS A 99 8.31 -14.86 -8.00
N LEU A 100 7.55 -15.02 -9.08
CA LEU A 100 6.24 -14.40 -9.31
C LEU A 100 5.14 -14.93 -8.39
N GLN A 101 5.27 -16.13 -7.85
CA GLN A 101 4.27 -16.73 -6.97
C GLN A 101 4.20 -16.06 -5.59
N ALA A 102 5.34 -15.55 -5.08
CA ALA A 102 5.40 -14.83 -3.81
C ALA A 102 4.64 -13.49 -3.89
N ILE A 103 4.85 -12.74 -4.98
CA ILE A 103 4.21 -11.43 -5.18
C ILE A 103 2.68 -11.58 -5.35
N ARG A 104 2.25 -12.60 -6.10
CA ARG A 104 0.82 -12.89 -6.32
C ARG A 104 0.08 -13.28 -5.03
N LYS A 105 0.79 -13.77 -4.01
CA LYS A 105 0.23 -14.10 -2.70
C LYS A 105 -0.11 -12.85 -1.88
N GLY A 106 0.70 -11.79 -1.98
CA GLY A 106 0.43 -10.49 -1.36
C GLY A 106 -0.80 -9.80 -1.96
N ILE A 107 -0.91 -9.77 -3.30
CA ILE A 107 -2.02 -9.14 -4.02
C ILE A 107 -3.38 -9.79 -3.71
N ARG A 108 -3.43 -11.13 -3.64
CA ARG A 108 -4.67 -11.86 -3.28
C ARG A 108 -5.13 -11.57 -1.87
N THR A 109 -4.21 -11.36 -0.94
CA THR A 109 -4.55 -11.08 0.45
C THR A 109 -5.30 -9.77 0.56
N LEU A 110 -4.97 -8.76 -0.25
CA LEU A 110 -5.66 -7.47 -0.28
C LEU A 110 -6.98 -7.47 -1.07
N SER A 111 -7.06 -8.21 -2.19
CA SER A 111 -8.33 -8.32 -2.94
C SER A 111 -9.45 -8.99 -2.12
N ALA A 112 -9.09 -9.96 -1.26
CA ALA A 112 -10.05 -10.59 -0.36
C ALA A 112 -10.65 -9.63 0.69
N TYR A 113 -10.00 -8.51 0.97
CA TYR A 113 -10.54 -7.44 1.82
C TYR A 113 -11.39 -6.43 1.04
N ALA A 114 -11.21 -6.30 -0.28
CA ALA A 114 -12.02 -5.42 -1.13
C ALA A 114 -13.38 -6.02 -1.53
N ASP A 115 -13.48 -7.35 -1.64
CA ASP A 115 -14.73 -8.05 -2.01
C ASP A 115 -15.66 -8.36 -0.82
N ASN A 116 -15.24 -8.10 0.42
CA ASN A 116 -16.04 -8.31 1.64
C ASN A 116 -16.44 -7.00 2.35
N GLY A 117 -16.39 -5.87 1.64
CA GLY A 117 -16.82 -4.54 2.11
C GLY A 117 -18.09 -4.08 1.41
#